data_AF-A0A820X1I8-F1
#
_entry.id   AF-A0A820X1I8-F1
#
_cell.length_a   1.000
_cell.length_b   1.000
_cell.length_c   1.000
_cell.angle_alpha   90.00
_cell.angle_beta   90.00
_cell.angle_gamma   90.00
#
_symmetry.space_group_name_H-M   'P 1'
#
loop_
_entity.id
_entity.type
_entity.pdbx_description
1 polymer ?
#
loop_
_entity_poly.entity_id
_entity_poly.type
_entity_poly.pdbx_seq_one_letter_code
_entity_poly.pdbx_strand_id
1 'polypeptide(L)'
;MICFYIVGGSNNNIDPRFISHFSIFYISSPSRESLFRIFSTILQNHVITFSIEIQEIIPNIIKYTLQIYEDILRLFVPTPTKFYYIFSLRDLSRIIQSLLQTTPERFNTIERFLRLWLHECIRIFSGRFNDIKDNELFNKILQNIIDNKSLLKSHRNYLFRKLILFSDYRTIL
;
A
#
# COMPACT_ATOMS: atom_id res chain seq x y z
N MET A 1 7.29 -18.80 19.10
CA MET A 1 5.95 -18.25 18.83
C MET A 1 5.52 -18.73 17.45
N ILE A 2 4.49 -19.58 17.37
CA ILE A 2 3.95 -20.08 16.10
C ILE A 2 2.80 -19.15 15.71
N CYS A 3 2.85 -18.57 14.50
CA CYS A 3 1.82 -17.64 14.02
C CYS A 3 1.02 -18.28 12.89
N PHE A 4 -0.31 -18.33 13.06
CA PHE A 4 -1.22 -18.89 12.06
C PHE A 4 -2.05 -17.78 11.41
N TYR A 5 -2.22 -17.83 10.10
CA TYR A 5 -3.17 -16.98 9.38
C TYR A 5 -4.48 -17.75 9.22
N ILE A 6 -5.51 -17.36 9.98
CA ILE A 6 -6.83 -17.99 9.92
C ILE A 6 -7.63 -17.28 8.84
N VAL A 7 -7.65 -17.86 7.63
CA VAL A 7 -8.63 -17.46 6.60
C VAL A 7 -9.93 -18.18 6.92
N GLY A 8 -10.95 -17.42 7.34
CA GLY A 8 -12.30 -17.94 7.48
C GLY A 8 -12.82 -18.36 6.11
N GLY A 9 -12.73 -19.65 5.78
CA GLY A 9 -13.15 -20.15 4.46
C GLY A 9 -12.87 -21.63 4.22
N SER A 10 -11.87 -22.21 4.88
CA SER A 10 -11.67 -23.67 4.92
C SER A 10 -11.60 -24.16 6.35
N ASN A 11 -12.16 -25.34 6.61
CA ASN A 11 -12.14 -26.06 7.89
C ASN A 11 -10.70 -26.27 8.40
N ASN A 12 -10.09 -25.24 8.97
CA ASN A 12 -8.80 -25.32 9.64
C ASN A 12 -9.05 -25.66 11.12
N ASN A 13 -9.80 -26.74 11.37
CA ASN A 13 -10.01 -27.25 12.71
C ASN A 13 -8.70 -27.89 13.16
N ILE A 14 -7.93 -27.16 13.95
CA ILE A 14 -6.70 -27.66 14.57
C ILE A 14 -7.14 -28.63 15.69
N ASP A 15 -6.50 -29.79 15.78
CA ASP A 15 -6.80 -30.79 16.80
C ASP A 15 -6.70 -30.17 18.22
N PRO A 16 -7.75 -30.27 19.06
CA PRO A 16 -7.72 -29.78 20.44
C PRO A 16 -6.54 -30.32 21.27
N ARG A 17 -6.07 -31.55 21.00
CA ARG A 17 -4.90 -32.14 21.68
C ARG A 17 -3.61 -31.43 21.33
N PHE A 18 -3.49 -30.93 20.09
CA PHE A 18 -2.35 -30.11 19.71
C PHE A 18 -2.43 -28.73 20.37
N ILE A 19 -3.62 -28.11 20.36
CA ILE A 19 -3.89 -26.82 20.98
C ILE A 19 -3.55 -26.81 22.47
N SER A 20 -3.86 -27.87 23.22
CA SER A 20 -3.66 -27.92 24.68
C SER A 20 -2.20 -27.75 25.12
N HIS A 21 -1.24 -27.94 24.22
CA HIS A 21 0.19 -27.74 24.50
C HIS A 21 0.64 -26.28 24.33
N PHE A 22 -0.24 -25.39 23.86
CA PHE A 22 0.10 -24.00 23.54
C PHE A 22 -0.90 -23.01 24.16
N SER A 23 -0.41 -21.82 24.52
CA SER A 23 -1.27 -20.66 24.78
C SER A 23 -1.65 -19.99 23.46
N ILE A 24 -2.94 -19.87 23.18
CA ILE A 24 -3.46 -19.21 21.97
C ILE A 24 -3.77 -17.76 22.27
N PHE A 25 -3.28 -16.87 21.41
CA PHE A 25 -3.63 -15.45 21.40
C PHE A 25 -4.26 -15.10 20.06
N TYR A 26 -5.42 -14.44 20.09
CA TYR A 26 -6.05 -13.87 18.91
C TYR A 26 -5.63 -12.41 18.77
N ILE A 27 -5.01 -12.06 17.64
CA ILE A 27 -4.62 -10.69 17.33
C ILE A 27 -5.62 -10.15 16.32
N SER A 28 -6.44 -9.19 16.76
CA SER A 28 -7.36 -8.48 15.88
C SER A 28 -6.61 -7.57 14.91
N SER A 29 -7.26 -7.25 13.79
CA SER A 29 -6.71 -6.27 12.85
C SER A 29 -6.64 -4.89 13.54
N PRO A 30 -5.51 -4.17 13.41
CA PRO A 30 -5.35 -2.85 14.00
C PRO A 30 -6.33 -1.84 13.42
N SER A 31 -6.68 -0.81 14.21
CA SER A 31 -7.52 0.30 13.75
C SER A 31 -6.82 1.15 12.69
N ARG A 32 -7.62 1.88 11.90
CA ARG A 32 -7.13 2.83 10.90
C ARG A 32 -6.17 3.86 11.50
N GLU A 33 -6.50 4.38 12.68
CA GLU A 33 -5.70 5.38 13.40
C GLU A 33 -4.35 4.79 13.83
N SER A 34 -4.35 3.53 14.27
CA SER A 34 -3.14 2.81 14.65
C SER A 34 -2.23 2.60 13.43
N LEU A 35 -2.80 2.15 12.30
CA LEU A 35 -2.07 2.01 11.04
C LEU A 35 -1.51 3.33 10.55
N PHE A 36 -2.32 4.39 10.58
CA PHE A 36 -1.89 5.73 10.22
C PHE A 36 -0.70 6.17 11.07
N ARG A 37 -0.77 6.01 12.39
CA ARG A 37 0.31 6.38 13.30
C ARG A 37 1.58 5.58 13.01
N ILE A 38 1.49 4.25 12.94
CA ILE A 38 2.64 3.36 12.72
C ILE A 38 3.37 3.70 11.43
N PHE A 39 2.65 3.76 10.30
CA PHE A 39 3.28 4.03 9.01
C PHE A 39 3.76 5.47 8.87
N SER A 40 3.04 6.44 9.45
CA SER A 40 3.49 7.83 9.46
C SER A 40 4.78 7.99 10.24
N THR A 41 4.90 7.40 11.44
CA THR A 41 6.13 7.52 12.24
C THR A 41 7.33 6.88 11.55
N ILE A 42 7.14 5.71 10.92
CA ILE A 42 8.21 5.00 10.22
C ILE A 42 8.70 5.85 9.03
N LEU A 43 7.77 6.35 8.21
CA LEU A 43 8.13 7.09 7.01
C LEU A 43 8.65 8.50 7.32
N GLN A 44 8.09 9.18 8.34
CA GLN A 44 8.58 10.47 8.81
C GLN A 44 10.02 10.38 9.30
N ASN A 45 10.35 9.37 10.10
CA ASN A 45 11.72 9.17 10.58
C ASN A 45 12.72 8.96 9.43
N HIS A 46 12.30 8.27 8.37
CA HIS A 46 13.13 8.08 7.19
C HIS A 46 13.38 9.39 6.43
N VAL A 47 12.36 10.24 6.29
CA VAL A 47 12.47 11.47 5.49
C VAL A 47 13.07 12.66 6.22
N ILE A 48 13.57 12.50 7.45
CA ILE A 48 14.22 13.58 8.22
C ILE A 48 15.38 14.22 7.44
N THR A 49 16.11 13.43 6.65
CA THR A 49 17.25 13.89 5.84
C THR A 49 16.85 14.48 4.48
N PHE A 50 15.56 14.49 4.15
CA PHE A 50 15.01 15.00 2.90
C PHE A 50 14.54 16.45 3.08
N SER A 51 14.19 17.12 1.97
CA SER A 51 13.63 18.48 1.99
C SER A 51 12.37 18.59 2.85
N ILE A 52 12.18 19.74 3.53
CA ILE A 52 10.98 20.05 4.35
C ILE A 52 9.69 19.72 3.62
N GLU A 53 9.61 20.07 2.34
CA GLU A 53 8.44 19.84 1.48
C GLU A 53 8.02 18.35 1.43
N ILE A 54 8.99 17.43 1.42
CA ILE A 54 8.74 15.98 1.45
C ILE A 54 8.34 15.53 2.85
N GLN A 55 8.83 16.18 3.91
CA GLN A 55 8.44 15.82 5.27
C GLN A 55 6.98 16.16 5.55
N GLU A 56 6.53 17.33 5.07
CA GLU A 56 5.15 17.82 5.26
C GLU A 56 4.11 16.98 4.51
N ILE A 57 4.48 16.34 3.40
CA ILE A 57 3.55 15.57 2.59
C ILE A 57 3.31 14.14 3.10
N ILE A 58 4.21 13.58 3.91
CA ILE A 58 4.13 12.18 4.38
C ILE A 58 2.78 11.84 5.03
N PRO A 59 2.22 12.63 5.96
CA PRO A 59 0.92 12.33 6.55
C PRO A 59 -0.18 12.21 5.50
N ASN A 60 -0.13 13.02 4.44
CA ASN A 60 -1.11 12.98 3.36
C ASN A 60 -0.94 11.70 2.52
N ILE A 61 0.29 11.32 2.19
CA ILE A 61 0.58 10.07 1.47
C ILE A 61 0.05 8.86 2.23
N ILE A 62 0.27 8.77 3.55
CA ILE A 62 -0.25 7.66 4.36
C ILE A 62 -1.78 7.65 4.37
N LYS A 63 -2.43 8.82 4.53
CA LYS A 63 -3.90 8.93 4.46
C LYS A 63 -4.44 8.43 3.12
N TYR A 64 -3.82 8.83 2.01
CA TYR A 64 -4.24 8.42 0.67
C TYR A 64 -4.02 6.93 0.45
N THR A 65 -2.89 6.38 0.92
CA THR A 65 -2.60 4.95 0.82
C THR A 65 -3.63 4.11 1.57
N LEU A 66 -4.01 4.51 2.79
CA LEU A 66 -5.05 3.84 3.57
C LEU A 66 -6.41 3.94 2.89
N GLN A 67 -6.75 5.10 2.31
CA GLN A 67 -8.00 5.28 1.56
C GLN A 67 -8.04 4.36 0.33
N ILE A 68 -6.98 4.31 -0.47
CA ILE A 68 -6.86 3.39 -1.63
C ILE A 68 -7.08 1.95 -1.17
N TYR A 69 -6.42 1.53 -0.09
CA TYR A 69 -6.52 0.18 0.42
C TYR A 69 -7.94 -0.18 0.90
N GLU A 70 -8.61 0.74 1.61
CA GLU A 70 -10.01 0.57 2.01
C GLU A 70 -10.96 0.44 0.80
N ASP A 71 -10.77 1.28 -0.22
CA ASP A 71 -11.58 1.25 -1.44
C ASP A 71 -11.36 -0.06 -2.23
N ILE A 72 -10.12 -0.55 -2.28
CA ILE A 72 -9.78 -1.83 -2.91
C ILE A 72 -10.43 -2.99 -2.16
N LEU A 73 -10.33 -3.03 -0.83
CA LEU A 73 -10.94 -4.08 -0.01
C LEU A 73 -12.46 -4.13 -0.18
N ARG A 74 -13.10 -2.99 -0.38
CA ARG A 74 -14.56 -2.90 -0.61
C ARG A 74 -14.98 -3.39 -1.99
N LEU A 75 -14.20 -3.06 -3.03
CA LEU A 75 -14.59 -3.32 -4.42
C LEU A 75 -14.10 -4.67 -4.94
N PHE A 76 -12.92 -5.11 -4.50
CA PHE A 76 -12.28 -6.34 -4.97
C PHE A 76 -12.34 -7.42 -3.88
N VAL A 77 -13.56 -7.86 -3.58
CA VAL A 77 -13.82 -8.93 -2.62
C VAL A 77 -13.54 -10.29 -3.27
N PRO A 78 -12.94 -11.25 -2.55
CA PRO A 78 -12.75 -12.60 -3.06
C PRO A 78 -14.10 -13.25 -3.35
N THR A 79 -14.29 -13.67 -4.60
CA THR A 79 -15.46 -14.45 -5.06
C THR A 79 -14.99 -15.83 -5.51
N PRO A 80 -15.86 -16.85 -5.62
CA PRO A 80 -15.48 -18.17 -6.12
C PRO A 80 -14.74 -18.13 -7.47
N THR A 81 -15.09 -17.17 -8.33
CA THR A 81 -14.42 -16.91 -9.62
C THR A 81 -13.16 -16.05 -9.51
N LYS A 82 -13.03 -15.22 -8.47
CA LYS A 82 -11.90 -14.30 -8.24
C LYS A 82 -11.30 -14.50 -6.84
N PHE A 83 -10.94 -15.74 -6.51
CA PHE A 83 -10.44 -16.12 -5.18
C PHE A 83 -9.06 -15.53 -4.85
N TYR A 84 -8.32 -15.07 -5.86
CA TYR A 84 -6.98 -14.48 -5.72
C TYR A 84 -7.00 -13.01 -5.26
N TYR A 85 -8.20 -12.42 -5.05
CA TYR A 85 -8.37 -11.06 -4.49
C TYR A 85 -8.27 -11.07 -2.96
N ILE A 86 -7.10 -11.45 -2.45
CA ILE A 86 -6.80 -11.49 -1.02
C ILE A 86 -5.81 -10.37 -0.70
N PHE A 87 -6.33 -9.20 -0.34
CA PHE A 87 -5.51 -8.07 0.10
C PHE A 87 -5.30 -8.11 1.61
N SER A 88 -4.08 -7.79 2.05
CA SER A 88 -3.71 -7.82 3.47
C SER A 88 -2.83 -6.63 3.85
N LEU A 89 -2.58 -6.45 5.14
CA LEU A 89 -1.65 -5.42 5.63
C LEU A 89 -0.23 -5.56 5.04
N ARG A 90 0.14 -6.75 4.55
CA ARG A 90 1.42 -6.95 3.85
C ARG A 90 1.53 -6.05 2.61
N ASP A 91 0.44 -5.78 1.92
CA ASP A 91 0.43 -4.93 0.73
C ASP A 91 0.77 -3.48 1.07
N LEU A 92 0.19 -2.97 2.17
CA LEU A 92 0.56 -1.67 2.73
C LEU A 92 2.04 -1.64 3.13
N SER A 93 2.50 -2.66 3.86
CA SER A 93 3.91 -2.74 4.29
C SER A 93 4.88 -2.74 3.10
N ARG A 94 4.53 -3.37 1.98
CA ARG A 94 5.36 -3.35 0.76
C ARG A 94 5.46 -1.96 0.14
N ILE A 95 4.35 -1.22 0.06
CA ILE A 95 4.35 0.18 -0.43
C ILE A 95 5.30 1.02 0.44
N ILE A 96 5.16 0.93 1.76
CA ILE A 96 6.00 1.70 2.69
C ILE A 96 7.46 1.27 2.59
N GLN A 97 7.74 -0.03 2.53
CA GLN A 97 9.10 -0.55 2.40
C GLN A 97 9.79 -0.05 1.12
N SER A 98 9.06 0.05 0.00
CA SER A 98 9.59 0.64 -1.23
C SER A 98 9.93 2.13 -1.07
N LEU A 99 9.10 2.90 -0.36
CA LEU A 99 9.40 4.31 -0.07
C LEU A 99 10.61 4.47 0.87
N LEU A 100 10.83 3.51 1.77
CA LEU A 100 12.01 3.47 2.65
C LEU A 100 13.32 3.13 1.91
N GLN A 101 13.27 2.81 0.62
CA GLN A 101 14.48 2.59 -0.19
C GLN A 101 14.88 3.86 -0.98
N THR A 102 14.15 4.95 -0.81
CA THR A 102 14.48 6.23 -1.44
C THR A 102 15.69 6.88 -0.79
N THR A 103 16.47 7.63 -1.57
CA THR A 103 17.60 8.41 -1.08
C THR A 103 17.40 9.89 -1.38
N PRO A 104 17.87 10.81 -0.51
CA PRO A 104 17.67 12.25 -0.69
C PRO A 104 18.35 12.79 -1.97
N GLU A 105 19.46 12.17 -2.38
CA GLU A 105 20.17 12.51 -3.63
C GLU A 105 19.30 12.28 -4.88
N ARG A 106 18.48 11.22 -4.87
CA ARG A 106 17.66 10.80 -6.02
C ARG A 106 16.24 11.34 -5.95
N PHE A 107 15.67 11.49 -4.77
CA PHE A 107 14.30 11.95 -4.57
C PHE A 107 14.29 13.29 -3.83
N ASN A 108 14.84 14.29 -4.51
CA ASN A 108 14.99 15.66 -4.00
C ASN A 108 13.76 16.55 -4.22
N THR A 109 12.74 16.07 -4.93
CA THR A 109 11.54 16.84 -5.28
C THR A 109 10.29 16.06 -4.90
N ILE A 110 9.25 16.77 -4.43
CA ILE A 110 7.94 16.18 -4.11
C ILE A 110 7.40 15.36 -5.29
N GLU A 111 7.55 15.88 -6.50
CA GLU A 111 7.04 15.25 -7.72
C GLU A 111 7.60 13.86 -7.96
N ARG A 112 8.92 13.68 -7.79
CA ARG A 112 9.59 12.39 -7.93
C ARG A 112 9.13 11.41 -6.85
N PHE A 113 8.99 11.90 -5.62
CA PHE A 113 8.54 11.08 -4.50
C PHE A 113 7.08 10.61 -4.67
N LEU A 114 6.18 11.51 -5.03
CA LEU A 114 4.78 11.19 -5.32
C LEU A 114 4.63 10.25 -6.52
N ARG A 115 5.45 10.44 -7.55
CA ARG A 115 5.44 9.55 -8.72
C ARG A 115 5.89 8.14 -8.37
N LEU A 116 6.89 7.99 -7.51
CA LEU A 116 7.30 6.68 -6.99
C LEU A 116 6.17 6.04 -6.18
N TRP A 117 5.58 6.78 -5.24
CA TRP A 117 4.45 6.28 -4.44
C TRP A 117 3.30 5.77 -5.32
N LEU A 118 2.90 6.56 -6.32
CA LEU A 118 1.85 6.17 -7.25
C LEU A 118 2.22 4.89 -8.02
N HIS A 119 3.47 4.81 -8.50
CA HIS A 119 3.97 3.61 -9.19
C HIS A 119 3.85 2.37 -8.32
N GLU A 120 4.25 2.47 -7.05
CA GLU A 120 4.22 1.35 -6.12
C GLU A 120 2.79 0.89 -5.84
N CYS A 121 1.86 1.82 -5.65
CA CYS A 121 0.44 1.50 -5.55
C CYS A 121 -0.04 0.74 -6.79
N ILE A 122 0.28 1.22 -7.99
CA ILE A 122 -0.12 0.56 -9.24
C ILE A 122 0.52 -0.83 -9.31
N ARG A 123 1.83 -0.96 -9.10
CA ARG A 123 2.56 -2.23 -9.21
C ARG A 123 2.02 -3.30 -8.27
N ILE A 124 1.73 -2.94 -7.02
CA ILE A 124 1.30 -3.89 -5.99
C ILE A 124 -0.16 -4.33 -6.20
N PHE A 125 -1.05 -3.42 -6.58
CA PHE A 125 -2.47 -3.71 -6.73
C PHE A 125 -2.83 -4.18 -8.14
N SER A 126 -2.40 -3.46 -9.19
CA SER A 126 -2.70 -3.81 -10.59
C SER A 126 -2.09 -5.14 -11.01
N GLY A 127 -0.95 -5.53 -10.42
CA GLY A 127 -0.33 -6.84 -10.67
C GLY A 127 -1.21 -8.05 -10.30
N ARG A 128 -2.35 -7.83 -9.62
CA ARG A 128 -3.29 -8.90 -9.25
C ARG A 128 -4.55 -8.93 -10.13
N PHE A 129 -4.79 -7.91 -10.96
CA PHE A 129 -5.99 -7.82 -11.78
C PHE A 129 -5.73 -8.49 -13.13
N ASN A 130 -6.43 -9.60 -13.38
CA ASN A 130 -6.37 -10.31 -14.67
C ASN A 130 -7.30 -9.70 -15.72
N ASP A 131 -8.40 -9.07 -15.28
CA ASP A 131 -9.39 -8.47 -16.18
C ASP A 131 -9.06 -7.02 -16.50
N ILE A 132 -9.24 -6.62 -17.77
CA ILE A 132 -9.10 -5.23 -18.22
C ILE A 132 -10.09 -4.33 -17.46
N LYS A 133 -11.30 -4.81 -17.21
CA LYS A 133 -12.35 -4.09 -16.48
C LYS A 133 -11.94 -3.74 -15.05
N ASP A 134 -11.28 -4.67 -14.35
CA ASP A 134 -10.83 -4.47 -12.98
C ASP A 134 -9.68 -3.46 -12.91
N ASN A 135 -8.78 -3.52 -13.91
CA ASN A 135 -7.73 -2.50 -14.08
C ASN A 135 -8.32 -1.11 -14.38
N GLU A 136 -9.35 -1.02 -15.22
CA GLU A 136 -10.06 0.24 -15.47
C GLU A 136 -10.75 0.79 -14.21
N LEU A 137 -11.38 -0.07 -13.41
CA LEU A 137 -11.98 0.32 -12.14
C LEU A 137 -10.92 0.83 -11.16
N PHE A 138 -9.80 0.13 -11.04
CA PHE A 138 -8.70 0.58 -10.20
C PHE A 138 -8.12 1.92 -10.66
N ASN A 139 -7.94 2.11 -11.97
CA ASN A 139 -7.49 3.38 -12.53
C ASN A 139 -8.48 4.52 -12.23
N LYS A 140 -9.80 4.25 -12.24
CA LYS A 140 -10.82 5.24 -11.83
C LYS A 140 -10.69 5.61 -10.35
N ILE A 141 -10.43 4.64 -9.46
CA ILE A 141 -10.19 4.91 -8.02
C ILE A 141 -8.98 5.85 -7.88
N LEU A 142 -7.87 5.54 -8.54
CA LEU A 142 -6.67 6.39 -8.50
C LEU A 142 -6.93 7.79 -9.05
N GLN A 143 -7.61 7.91 -10.18
CA GLN A 143 -7.98 9.21 -10.76
C GLN A 143 -8.86 10.03 -9.81
N ASN A 144 -9.87 9.41 -9.20
CA ASN A 144 -10.74 10.07 -8.22
C ASN A 144 -9.95 10.59 -7.02
N ILE A 145 -8.97 9.83 -6.52
CA ILE A 145 -8.14 10.26 -5.39
C ILE A 145 -7.22 11.40 -5.80
N ILE A 146 -6.64 11.36 -6.99
CA ILE A 146 -5.78 12.45 -7.50
C ILE A 146 -6.59 13.73 -7.71
N ASP A 147 -7.79 13.64 -8.27
CA ASP A 147 -8.60 14.80 -8.62
C ASP A 147 -9.27 15.45 -7.41
N ASN A 148 -9.64 14.66 -6.40
CA ASN A 148 -10.25 15.17 -5.17
C ASN A 148 -9.25 15.79 -4.18
N LYS A 149 -7.95 15.55 -4.34
CA LYS A 149 -6.93 16.04 -3.41
C LYS A 149 -6.14 17.16 -4.07
N SER A 150 -6.36 18.38 -3.59
CA SER A 150 -5.76 19.62 -4.12
C SER A 150 -4.26 19.52 -4.37
N LEU A 151 -3.54 18.86 -3.46
CA LEU A 151 -2.10 18.68 -3.54
C LEU A 151 -1.65 17.73 -4.68
N LEU A 152 -2.40 16.66 -4.95
CA LEU A 152 -2.10 15.74 -6.05
C LEU A 152 -2.50 16.33 -7.41
N LYS A 153 -3.56 17.13 -7.43
CA LYS A 153 -4.06 17.81 -8.62
C LYS A 153 -3.01 18.73 -9.26
N SER A 154 -2.23 19.44 -8.45
CA SER A 154 -1.15 20.32 -8.93
C SER A 154 -0.07 19.58 -9.71
N HIS A 155 0.20 18.31 -9.36
CA HIS A 155 1.26 17.50 -9.97
C HIS A 155 0.73 16.45 -10.96
N ARG A 156 -0.57 16.50 -11.32
CA ARG A 156 -1.25 15.52 -12.20
C ARG A 156 -0.47 15.23 -13.48
N ASN A 157 0.00 16.26 -14.17
CA ASN A 157 0.70 16.11 -15.46
C ASN A 157 2.02 15.34 -15.32
N TYR A 158 2.71 15.48 -14.19
CA TYR A 158 3.96 14.76 -13.92
C TYR A 158 3.71 13.30 -13.52
N LEU A 159 2.63 13.04 -12.77
CA LEU A 159 2.24 11.70 -12.31
C LEU A 159 1.84 10.78 -13.47
N PHE A 160 1.13 11.30 -14.48
CA PHE A 160 0.65 10.53 -15.63
C PHE A 160 1.61 10.50 -16.84
N ARG A 161 2.82 11.08 -16.75
CA ARG A 161 3.83 10.97 -17.82
C ARG A 161 4.18 9.49 -18.04
N LYS A 162 3.91 8.99 -19.25
CA LYS A 162 4.05 7.58 -19.64
C LYS A 162 5.52 7.17 -19.72
N LEU A 163 6.04 6.67 -18.59
CA LEU A 163 7.03 5.60 -18.46
C LEU A 163 7.13 5.36 -16.95
N ILE A 164 6.77 4.18 -16.45
CA ILE A 164 6.98 3.86 -15.04
C ILE A 164 7.82 2.59 -14.93
N LEU A 165 9.12 2.77 -15.21
CA LEU A 165 10.13 1.73 -15.03
C LEU A 165 10.97 2.11 -13.81
N PHE A 166 10.49 1.76 -12.62
CA PHE A 166 11.35 1.59 -11.45
C PHE A 166 11.67 0.08 -11.36
N SER A 167 12.65 -0.39 -12.15
CA SER A 167 13.01 -1.82 -12.19
C SER A 167 13.87 -2.25 -10.99
N ASP A 168 14.70 -1.34 -10.47
CA ASP A 168 15.47 -1.53 -9.23
C ASP A 168 15.79 -0.18 -8.60
N TYR A 169 15.51 0.00 -7.30
CA TYR A 169 15.83 1.23 -6.57
C TYR A 169 17.36 1.45 -6.42
N ARG A 170 18.19 0.49 -6.85
CA ARG A 170 19.66 0.56 -6.85
C ARG A 170 20.23 1.17 -8.13
N THR A 171 19.65 0.90 -9.30
CA THR A 171 20.24 1.31 -10.59
C THR A 171 19.15 1.45 -11.64
N ILE A 172 18.88 2.69 -12.05
CA ILE A 172 18.31 2.98 -13.37
C ILE A 172 19.18 4.10 -13.94
N LEU A 173 19.89 3.74 -15.01
CA LEU A 173 20.57 4.62 -15.95
C LEU A 173 19.54 5.43 -16.75
#